data_AF-A4C8H9-F1
#
_entry.id   AF-A4C8H9-F1
#
_cell.length_a   1.000
_cell.length_b   1.000
_cell.length_c   1.000
_cell.angle_alpha   90.00
_cell.angle_beta   90.00
_cell.angle_gamma   90.00
#
_symmetry.space_group_name_H-M   'P 1'
#
loop_
_entity.id
_entity.type
_entity.pdbx_description
1 polymer ?
#
loop_
_entity_poly.entity_id
_entity_poly.type
_entity_poly.pdbx_seq_one_letter_code
_entity_poly.pdbx_strand_id
1 'polypeptide(L)'
;MEIMFKKTLLALAITGVSVAANAAVVKTSVTATTAVLQQTAIGTAKAHAKGTALGASGVFGTAADATNSANCKALAAFYGVSLTKADGTAAHAVAADGSGGDVATFADGSGRELTTVHTTAANACLATVKPVLSTTAAKDGLEYTQATALEIKPVIVAGIGGYKAEDTLTFQFSGAKLDLTKTTAPSITVAAAGQAGAGVTFDILDITDSQIRFTVKATTPANDFVRGNGILELSNIFLDSTGLAATTSVMVNSFGTNTSGTKFDESTAATIVSLLPQYTTEVTTLLDADIDVGKDRQQFANNLTADVLAVKHTKNPTSANVLVPANTTYVVTGDFSWAYAPSVDTNKDGKLSSAELMAANVAVLAGGDDTVKSLALNATNTELTIVTNIVGAALDATNTITFNVPGYDSGKGTNPMISVQDFTVKVDTMSDKSVGSKAVNMPSLAKTAAGTWKLNGSVVVVPYVPFGPATQPILRHTNAGTQTGDITVRYMVEGVHTAWQSLAAAGIKDAKPGVRDMLGLVTDALKGEGYDSTTTGFKVALEVVTNVPSKDVFVYGGAKITAEGQDRIHLGTFKTNVN
;
A
#
# COMPACT_ATOMS: atom_id res chain seq x y z
N MET A 1 -63.82 2.83 53.97
CA MET A 1 -62.58 3.62 53.76
C MET A 1 -61.41 2.81 54.34
N GLU A 2 -61.09 1.69 53.71
CA GLU A 2 -59.94 0.82 53.96
C GLU A 2 -59.98 -0.20 52.81
N ILE A 3 -58.84 -0.69 52.32
CA ILE A 3 -58.68 -1.49 51.08
C ILE A 3 -58.49 -0.66 49.78
N MET A 4 -57.66 0.39 49.80
CA MET A 4 -57.04 0.90 48.56
C MET A 4 -55.56 1.29 48.68
N PHE A 5 -54.88 0.93 49.79
CA PHE A 5 -53.50 1.36 50.03
C PHE A 5 -52.41 0.28 49.83
N LYS A 6 -52.77 -0.93 49.39
CA LYS A 6 -51.80 -2.07 49.28
C LYS A 6 -51.40 -2.48 47.87
N LYS A 7 -51.98 -1.90 46.81
CA LYS A 7 -51.63 -2.26 45.42
C LYS A 7 -50.62 -1.33 44.74
N THR A 8 -50.32 -0.17 45.34
CA THR A 8 -49.38 0.80 44.75
C THR A 8 -47.94 0.66 45.26
N LEU A 9 -47.70 -0.11 46.33
CA LEU A 9 -46.35 -0.32 46.87
C LEU A 9 -45.57 -1.49 46.23
N LEU A 10 -46.24 -2.40 45.51
CA LEU A 10 -45.57 -3.52 44.83
C LEU A 10 -45.03 -3.13 43.45
N ALA A 11 -45.46 -1.99 42.89
CA ALA A 11 -44.97 -1.46 41.62
C ALA A 11 -43.72 -0.57 41.75
N LEU A 12 -43.30 -0.23 42.98
CA LEU A 12 -42.16 0.69 43.24
C LEU A 12 -40.93 0.00 43.88
N ALA A 13 -40.87 -1.34 43.83
CA ALA A 13 -39.71 -2.11 44.30
C ALA A 13 -38.92 -2.79 43.15
N ILE A 14 -39.30 -2.58 41.88
CA ILE A 14 -38.60 -3.13 40.71
C ILE A 14 -37.82 -2.03 39.94
N THR A 15 -37.85 -0.77 40.40
CA THR A 15 -37.09 0.34 39.81
C THR A 15 -35.77 0.64 40.53
N GLY A 16 -35.41 -0.15 41.56
CA GLY A 16 -34.18 0.02 42.30
C GLY A 16 -33.06 -0.83 41.71
N VAL A 17 -32.11 -0.17 41.05
CA VAL A 17 -30.92 -0.73 40.39
C VAL A 17 -31.21 -1.38 39.02
N SER A 18 -31.61 -0.56 38.04
CA SER A 18 -31.17 -0.80 36.66
C SER A 18 -29.65 -0.61 36.62
N VAL A 19 -28.90 -1.58 37.14
CA VAL A 19 -27.51 -1.77 36.71
C VAL A 19 -27.61 -1.91 35.21
N ALA A 20 -27.13 -0.91 34.47
CA ALA A 20 -27.08 -0.97 33.02
C ALA A 20 -26.44 -2.32 32.67
N ALA A 21 -27.26 -3.24 32.15
CA ALA A 21 -26.71 -4.49 31.69
C ALA A 21 -25.77 -4.12 30.56
N ASN A 22 -24.46 -4.28 30.80
CA ASN A 22 -23.49 -4.01 29.75
C ASN A 22 -23.83 -4.97 28.62
N ALA A 23 -24.18 -4.40 27.47
CA ALA A 23 -24.41 -5.15 26.25
C ALA A 23 -23.13 -5.88 25.82
N ALA A 24 -23.30 -6.91 24.99
CA ALA A 24 -22.20 -7.63 24.40
C ALA A 24 -21.27 -6.67 23.65
N VAL A 25 -20.00 -7.04 23.60
CA VAL A 25 -19.01 -6.27 22.84
C VAL A 25 -18.32 -7.16 21.84
N VAL A 26 -18.30 -6.71 20.59
CA VAL A 26 -17.58 -7.36 19.50
C VAL A 26 -16.13 -6.84 19.48
N LYS A 27 -15.18 -7.76 19.33
CA LYS A 27 -13.73 -7.55 19.33
C LYS A 27 -13.09 -8.28 18.14
N THR A 28 -11.86 -7.89 17.80
CA THR A 28 -11.18 -8.38 16.60
C THR A 28 -10.22 -9.53 16.88
N SER A 29 -9.68 -9.63 18.10
CA SER A 29 -8.80 -10.71 18.54
C SER A 29 -8.64 -10.72 20.06
N VAL A 30 -8.12 -11.84 20.56
CA VAL A 30 -7.73 -12.05 21.96
C VAL A 30 -6.26 -12.43 21.95
N THR A 31 -5.44 -11.78 22.77
CA THR A 31 -4.04 -12.15 22.97
C THR A 31 -3.81 -12.55 24.43
N ALA A 32 -3.09 -13.67 24.63
CA ALA A 32 -2.66 -14.10 25.95
C ALA A 32 -1.70 -13.07 26.57
N THR A 33 -2.11 -12.47 27.69
CA THR A 33 -1.36 -11.39 28.36
C THR A 33 -0.53 -11.86 29.54
N THR A 34 -0.59 -13.14 29.90
CA THR A 34 0.04 -13.64 31.13
C THR A 34 1.51 -13.30 31.26
N ALA A 35 2.34 -13.55 30.25
CA ALA A 35 3.79 -13.49 30.44
C ALA A 35 4.31 -12.11 30.89
N VAL A 36 3.77 -11.03 30.32
CA VAL A 36 4.19 -9.65 30.64
C VAL A 36 3.59 -9.20 31.96
N LEU A 37 2.30 -9.46 32.19
CA LEU A 37 1.63 -9.08 33.44
C LEU A 37 2.13 -9.88 34.64
N GLN A 38 2.52 -11.14 34.44
CA GLN A 38 3.20 -11.97 35.45
C GLN A 38 4.51 -11.30 35.88
N GLN A 39 5.36 -10.89 34.94
CA GLN A 39 6.64 -10.24 35.27
C GLN A 39 6.43 -8.92 36.03
N THR A 40 5.47 -8.09 35.61
CA THR A 40 5.14 -6.85 36.30
C THR A 40 4.55 -7.09 37.69
N ALA A 41 3.58 -7.99 37.83
CA ALA A 41 2.95 -8.31 39.11
C ALA A 41 3.96 -8.90 40.11
N ILE A 42 4.81 -9.82 39.65
CA ILE A 42 5.90 -10.37 40.46
C ILE A 42 6.91 -9.28 40.83
N GLY A 43 7.26 -8.39 39.90
CA GLY A 43 8.18 -7.26 40.13
C GLY A 43 7.65 -6.24 41.15
N THR A 44 6.38 -5.83 41.04
CA THR A 44 5.76 -4.86 41.96
C THR A 44 5.46 -5.48 43.32
N ALA A 45 5.04 -6.74 43.38
CA ALA A 45 4.87 -7.45 44.65
C ALA A 45 6.19 -7.57 45.42
N LYS A 46 7.31 -7.84 44.73
CA LYS A 46 8.66 -7.78 45.32
C LYS A 46 9.00 -6.39 45.87
N ALA A 47 8.53 -5.31 45.25
CA ALA A 47 8.77 -3.94 45.70
C ALA A 47 7.90 -3.55 46.93
N HIS A 48 6.63 -4.00 46.98
CA HIS A 48 5.73 -3.74 48.11
C HIS A 48 6.03 -4.58 49.37
N ALA A 49 6.79 -5.68 49.22
CA ALA A 49 7.29 -6.51 50.33
C ALA A 49 8.19 -5.76 51.34
N LYS A 50 8.62 -4.52 51.04
CA LYS A 50 9.48 -3.73 51.93
C LYS A 50 8.78 -3.09 53.15
N GLY A 51 7.46 -3.25 53.34
CA GLY A 51 6.78 -2.55 54.44
C GLY A 51 5.43 -3.08 54.94
N THR A 52 4.86 -4.14 54.37
CA THR A 52 3.68 -4.84 54.90
C THR A 52 3.85 -6.34 54.71
N ALA A 53 3.36 -7.14 55.67
CA ALA A 53 3.66 -8.56 55.84
C ALA A 53 3.20 -9.43 54.64
N LEU A 54 4.04 -9.49 53.60
CA LEU A 54 4.42 -10.77 53.03
C LEU A 54 5.38 -11.34 54.07
N GLY A 55 5.10 -12.51 54.65
CA GLY A 55 5.92 -13.11 55.72
C GLY A 55 7.43 -13.17 55.42
N ALA A 56 8.21 -13.61 56.40
CA ALA A 56 9.66 -13.38 56.53
C ALA A 56 10.55 -13.64 55.29
N SER A 57 10.08 -14.38 54.28
CA SER A 57 10.80 -14.66 53.03
C SER A 57 10.73 -13.56 51.97
N GLY A 58 9.75 -12.64 52.01
CA GLY A 58 9.68 -11.48 51.10
C GLY A 58 9.55 -11.82 49.60
N VAL A 59 9.17 -13.04 49.23
CA VAL A 59 9.14 -13.53 47.84
C VAL A 59 7.82 -14.26 47.53
N PHE A 60 7.17 -13.88 46.43
CA PHE A 60 6.23 -14.77 45.72
C PHE A 60 7.06 -15.85 45.00
N GLY A 61 7.16 -17.04 45.59
CA GLY A 61 7.85 -18.18 45.01
C GLY A 61 6.89 -19.14 44.28
N THR A 62 7.41 -19.90 43.32
CA THR A 62 6.71 -21.09 42.76
C THR A 62 6.83 -22.32 43.67
N ALA A 63 7.62 -22.23 44.75
CA ALA A 63 7.79 -23.27 45.75
C ALA A 63 6.91 -23.00 46.98
N ALA A 64 6.37 -24.07 47.57
CA ALA A 64 5.60 -23.99 48.80
C ALA A 64 6.47 -23.46 49.95
N ASP A 65 6.19 -22.26 50.44
CA ASP A 65 6.77 -21.74 51.68
C ASP A 65 5.79 -22.01 52.81
N ALA A 66 6.06 -23.02 53.63
CA ALA A 66 5.16 -23.52 54.68
C ALA A 66 4.82 -22.50 55.79
N THR A 67 5.36 -21.28 55.74
CA THR A 67 5.26 -20.28 56.81
C THR A 67 4.42 -19.04 56.46
N ASN A 68 3.74 -18.99 55.30
CA ASN A 68 3.26 -17.72 54.77
C ASN A 68 1.89 -17.79 54.05
N SER A 69 0.83 -17.27 54.71
CA SER A 69 -0.59 -17.36 54.29
C SER A 69 -1.25 -16.03 53.86
N ALA A 70 -0.47 -14.98 53.58
CA ALA A 70 -0.98 -13.64 53.19
C ALA A 70 -0.95 -13.37 51.68
N ASN A 71 -0.46 -14.32 50.88
CA ASN A 71 -0.09 -14.07 49.48
C ASN A 71 -1.31 -13.92 48.58
N CYS A 72 -2.38 -14.70 48.80
CA CYS A 72 -3.59 -14.61 47.96
C CYS A 72 -4.33 -13.28 48.13
N LYS A 73 -4.37 -12.75 49.36
CA LYS A 73 -5.03 -11.47 49.67
C LYS A 73 -4.24 -10.29 49.11
N ALA A 74 -2.92 -10.32 49.24
CA ALA A 74 -2.04 -9.32 48.64
C ALA A 74 -2.14 -9.33 47.10
N LEU A 75 -2.21 -10.52 46.49
CA LEU A 75 -2.38 -10.67 45.04
C LEU A 75 -3.74 -10.18 44.56
N ALA A 76 -4.82 -10.51 45.28
CA ALA A 76 -6.16 -10.00 45.00
C ALA A 76 -6.21 -8.47 45.13
N ALA A 77 -5.61 -7.89 46.17
CA ALA A 77 -5.49 -6.44 46.35
C ALA A 77 -4.67 -5.76 45.24
N PHE A 78 -3.56 -6.37 44.80
CA PHE A 78 -2.74 -5.87 43.69
C PHE A 78 -3.55 -5.74 42.39
N TYR A 79 -4.36 -6.75 42.08
CA TYR A 79 -5.24 -6.73 40.91
C TYR A 79 -6.54 -5.93 41.13
N GLY A 80 -6.78 -5.41 42.34
CA GLY A 80 -8.02 -4.70 42.67
C GLY A 80 -9.26 -5.59 42.68
N VAL A 81 -9.12 -6.88 42.96
CA VAL A 81 -10.20 -7.87 42.90
C VAL A 81 -10.46 -8.50 44.27
N SER A 82 -11.66 -9.03 44.47
CA SER A 82 -11.96 -9.79 45.69
C SER A 82 -11.41 -11.21 45.61
N LEU A 83 -10.85 -11.69 46.71
CA LEU A 83 -10.44 -13.08 46.86
C LEU A 83 -11.68 -13.96 47.03
N THR A 84 -11.81 -14.99 46.20
CA THR A 84 -12.96 -15.91 46.20
C THR A 84 -12.48 -17.36 46.31
N LYS A 85 -13.36 -18.30 46.65
CA LYS A 85 -13.04 -19.74 46.55
C LYS A 85 -13.11 -20.20 45.09
N ALA A 86 -12.56 -21.39 44.81
CA ALA A 86 -12.72 -22.06 43.52
C ALA A 86 -14.19 -22.29 43.12
N ASP A 87 -15.11 -22.42 44.08
CA ASP A 87 -16.55 -22.55 43.87
C ASP A 87 -17.28 -21.21 43.60
N GLY A 88 -16.54 -20.09 43.57
CA GLY A 88 -17.10 -18.74 43.36
C GLY A 88 -17.80 -18.15 44.57
N THR A 89 -17.86 -18.85 45.71
CA THR A 89 -18.33 -18.25 46.97
C THR A 89 -17.29 -17.28 47.52
N ALA A 90 -17.73 -16.32 48.34
CA ALA A 90 -16.80 -15.49 49.10
C ALA A 90 -15.84 -16.41 49.85
N ALA A 91 -14.53 -16.12 49.77
CA ALA A 91 -13.55 -16.94 50.44
C ALA A 91 -13.91 -17.02 51.94
N HIS A 92 -13.75 -18.20 52.55
CA HIS A 92 -13.73 -18.24 54.01
C HIS A 92 -12.71 -17.22 54.48
N ALA A 93 -12.92 -16.60 55.65
CA ALA A 93 -11.87 -15.82 56.30
C ALA A 93 -10.60 -16.67 56.22
N VAL A 94 -9.67 -16.28 55.33
CA VAL A 94 -8.39 -16.97 55.19
C VAL A 94 -7.83 -16.92 56.59
N ALA A 95 -7.67 -18.09 57.20
CA ALA A 95 -7.47 -18.18 58.62
C ALA A 95 -6.30 -17.26 58.98
N ALA A 96 -6.53 -16.36 59.95
CA ALA A 96 -5.58 -15.30 60.29
C ALA A 96 -4.27 -15.85 60.87
N ASP A 97 -4.12 -17.17 60.95
CA ASP A 97 -3.14 -17.93 61.70
C ASP A 97 -2.23 -18.78 60.80
N GLY A 98 -1.69 -18.19 59.73
CA GLY A 98 -0.29 -18.41 59.32
C GLY A 98 0.24 -19.84 59.07
N SER A 99 -0.60 -20.87 58.98
CA SER A 99 -0.17 -22.27 58.99
C SER A 99 -0.59 -22.99 57.69
N GLY A 100 -0.01 -22.54 56.59
CA GLY A 100 -0.16 -23.17 55.28
C GLY A 100 0.61 -22.39 54.23
N GLY A 101 1.35 -23.09 53.37
CA GLY A 101 2.12 -22.42 52.31
C GLY A 101 1.27 -22.08 51.11
N ASP A 102 1.14 -20.77 50.82
CA ASP A 102 0.40 -20.29 49.66
C ASP A 102 1.31 -20.23 48.42
N VAL A 103 1.02 -21.05 47.41
CA VAL A 103 1.65 -20.95 46.08
C VAL A 103 0.75 -20.13 45.15
N ALA A 104 1.25 -19.05 44.56
CA ALA A 104 0.51 -18.32 43.53
C ALA A 104 0.81 -18.92 42.15
N THR A 105 -0.22 -19.45 41.50
CA THR A 105 -0.17 -19.90 40.11
C THR A 105 -0.91 -18.88 39.27
N PHE A 106 -0.34 -18.53 38.12
CA PHE A 106 -0.97 -17.60 37.18
C PHE A 106 -1.44 -18.38 35.96
N ALA A 107 -2.68 -18.17 35.57
CA ALA A 107 -3.24 -18.67 34.33
C ALA A 107 -3.74 -17.51 33.48
N ASP A 108 -3.70 -17.68 32.16
CA ASP A 108 -4.42 -16.78 31.27
C ASP A 108 -5.90 -16.88 31.59
N GLY A 109 -6.55 -15.73 31.69
CA GLY A 109 -8.00 -15.63 31.65
C GLY A 109 -8.50 -16.07 30.29
N SER A 110 -8.58 -17.38 30.09
CA SER A 110 -9.32 -17.96 28.98
C SER A 110 -10.81 -17.87 29.32
N GLY A 111 -11.41 -16.68 29.14
CA GLY A 111 -12.86 -16.58 29.00
C GLY A 111 -13.62 -15.68 29.95
N ARG A 112 -12.95 -14.87 30.78
CA ARG A 112 -13.64 -13.76 31.47
C ARG A 112 -12.92 -12.46 31.24
N GLU A 113 -13.67 -11.40 30.95
CA GLU A 113 -13.16 -10.03 30.89
C GLU A 113 -12.84 -9.42 32.27
N LEU A 114 -12.53 -10.27 33.25
CA LEU A 114 -12.27 -9.89 34.63
C LEU A 114 -11.03 -10.64 35.11
N THR A 115 -10.15 -9.92 35.78
CA THR A 115 -9.11 -10.56 36.58
C THR A 115 -9.78 -11.15 37.81
N THR A 116 -9.42 -12.37 38.18
CA THR A 116 -9.88 -13.00 39.42
C THR A 116 -8.71 -13.62 40.16
N VAL A 117 -8.85 -13.72 41.48
CA VAL A 117 -7.91 -14.47 42.31
C VAL A 117 -8.75 -15.40 43.18
N HIS A 118 -8.48 -16.70 43.06
CA HIS A 118 -9.19 -17.74 43.82
C HIS A 118 -8.24 -18.54 44.70
N THR A 119 -8.70 -18.93 45.89
CA THR A 119 -8.03 -19.96 46.68
C THR A 119 -8.42 -21.35 46.18
N THR A 120 -7.42 -22.23 46.05
CA THR A 120 -7.60 -23.65 45.74
C THR A 120 -7.72 -24.46 47.04
N ALA A 121 -8.16 -25.71 46.94
CA ALA A 121 -8.28 -26.62 48.08
C ALA A 121 -6.94 -26.95 48.77
N ALA A 122 -5.81 -26.66 48.13
CA ALA A 122 -4.46 -26.88 48.64
C ALA A 122 -3.80 -25.61 49.21
N ASN A 123 -4.60 -24.59 49.56
CA ASN A 123 -4.12 -23.26 49.98
C ASN A 123 -3.29 -22.51 48.93
N ALA A 124 -3.20 -22.99 47.69
CA ALA A 124 -2.60 -22.23 46.59
C ALA A 124 -3.58 -21.15 46.07
N CYS A 125 -3.06 -20.01 45.61
CA CYS A 125 -3.82 -18.99 44.91
C CYS A 125 -3.74 -19.24 43.40
N LEU A 126 -4.86 -19.21 42.70
CA LEU A 126 -4.89 -19.13 41.24
C LEU A 126 -5.32 -17.71 40.85
N ALA A 127 -4.39 -16.94 40.28
CA ALA A 127 -4.70 -15.67 39.64
C ALA A 127 -4.99 -15.91 38.16
N THR A 128 -6.21 -15.58 37.76
CA THR A 128 -6.66 -15.61 36.37
C THR A 128 -6.69 -14.17 35.89
N VAL A 129 -5.84 -13.80 34.94
CA VAL A 129 -5.71 -12.39 34.51
C VAL A 129 -6.61 -12.13 33.31
N LYS A 130 -7.34 -11.00 33.34
CA LYS A 130 -8.16 -10.55 32.20
C LYS A 130 -7.33 -10.60 30.90
N PRO A 131 -7.85 -11.23 29.83
CA PRO A 131 -7.15 -11.25 28.55
C PRO A 131 -7.15 -9.86 27.91
N VAL A 132 -6.12 -9.57 27.10
CA VAL A 132 -6.14 -8.36 26.28
C VAL A 132 -6.98 -8.60 25.04
N LEU A 133 -8.07 -7.85 24.97
CA LEU A 133 -8.97 -7.81 23.84
C LEU A 133 -8.56 -6.67 22.93
N SER A 134 -8.38 -6.97 21.65
CA SER A 134 -8.13 -5.94 20.65
C SER A 134 -9.43 -5.39 20.09
N THR A 135 -9.47 -4.08 19.89
CA THR A 135 -10.50 -3.41 19.07
C THR A 135 -9.93 -2.92 17.75
N THR A 136 -8.64 -3.18 17.48
CA THR A 136 -7.99 -2.80 16.24
C THR A 136 -8.39 -3.81 15.17
N ALA A 137 -9.11 -3.35 14.15
CA ALA A 137 -9.47 -4.17 13.01
C ALA A 137 -8.23 -4.77 12.35
N ALA A 138 -8.32 -6.03 11.92
CA ALA A 138 -7.31 -6.63 11.08
C ALA A 138 -7.24 -5.85 9.76
N LYS A 139 -6.03 -5.65 9.23
CA LYS A 139 -5.81 -5.10 7.88
C LYS A 139 -5.31 -6.23 7.00
N ASP A 140 -6.20 -6.75 6.16
CA ASP A 140 -5.93 -7.86 5.25
C ASP A 140 -5.72 -7.38 3.82
N GLY A 141 -4.96 -8.14 3.04
CA GLY A 141 -4.76 -7.84 1.63
C GLY A 141 -6.01 -8.12 0.81
N LEU A 142 -6.49 -7.13 0.05
CA LEU A 142 -7.59 -7.29 -0.89
C LEU A 142 -7.30 -8.43 -1.88
N GLU A 143 -6.09 -8.46 -2.42
CA GLU A 143 -5.67 -9.47 -3.38
C GLU A 143 -5.55 -10.87 -2.77
N TYR A 144 -5.32 -10.96 -1.45
CA TYR A 144 -5.36 -12.25 -0.75
C TYR A 144 -6.75 -12.88 -0.88
N THR A 145 -7.80 -12.07 -0.76
CA THR A 145 -9.20 -12.54 -0.89
C THR A 145 -9.54 -13.04 -2.30
N GLN A 146 -8.79 -12.61 -3.32
CA GLN A 146 -8.94 -13.09 -4.69
C GLN A 146 -8.19 -14.41 -4.92
N ALA A 147 -7.11 -14.65 -4.18
CA ALA A 147 -6.34 -15.89 -4.24
C ALA A 147 -7.02 -17.02 -3.46
N THR A 148 -7.60 -16.70 -2.31
CA THR A 148 -8.26 -17.64 -1.40
C THR A 148 -9.38 -16.93 -0.63
N ALA A 149 -10.33 -17.69 -0.08
CA ALA A 149 -11.36 -17.06 0.75
C ALA A 149 -10.75 -16.55 2.06
N LEU A 150 -11.19 -15.37 2.47
CA LEU A 150 -10.75 -14.76 3.70
C LEU A 150 -11.57 -15.29 4.88
N GLU A 151 -10.92 -15.96 5.83
CA GLU A 151 -11.53 -16.35 7.09
C GLU A 151 -11.50 -15.17 8.08
N ILE A 152 -12.65 -14.82 8.65
CA ILE A 152 -12.74 -13.86 9.76
C ILE A 152 -13.01 -14.60 11.08
N LYS A 153 -12.40 -14.11 12.16
CA LYS A 153 -12.50 -14.70 13.50
C LYS A 153 -12.97 -13.68 14.53
N PRO A 154 -14.23 -13.21 14.44
CA PRO A 154 -14.75 -12.25 15.40
C PRO A 154 -14.77 -12.85 16.80
N VAL A 155 -14.53 -12.00 17.79
CA VAL A 155 -14.59 -12.36 19.21
C VAL A 155 -15.72 -11.59 19.86
N ILE A 156 -16.52 -12.26 20.67
CA ILE A 156 -17.69 -11.68 21.32
C ILE A 156 -17.52 -11.83 22.81
N VAL A 157 -17.64 -10.73 23.53
CA VAL A 157 -17.72 -10.74 24.99
C VAL A 157 -19.20 -10.68 25.36
N ALA A 158 -19.72 -11.74 25.97
CA ALA A 158 -21.09 -11.79 26.44
C ALA A 158 -21.34 -10.69 27.47
N GLY A 159 -22.49 -10.03 27.43
CA GLY A 159 -22.87 -9.08 28.45
C GLY A 159 -23.10 -9.75 29.81
N ILE A 160 -23.41 -8.95 30.83
CA ILE A 160 -23.41 -9.41 32.23
C ILE A 160 -24.37 -10.58 32.51
N GLY A 161 -25.41 -10.77 31.69
CA GLY A 161 -26.41 -11.82 31.85
C GLY A 161 -25.96 -13.20 31.36
N GLY A 162 -24.97 -13.27 30.46
CA GLY A 162 -24.56 -14.52 29.81
C GLY A 162 -25.63 -15.11 28.87
N TYR A 163 -25.43 -16.36 28.44
CA TYR A 163 -26.32 -17.08 27.53
C TYR A 163 -26.68 -18.47 28.08
N LYS A 164 -27.97 -18.78 28.12
CA LYS A 164 -28.54 -20.02 28.67
C LYS A 164 -28.93 -20.98 27.56
N ALA A 165 -29.23 -22.23 27.95
CA ALA A 165 -29.79 -23.22 27.05
C ALA A 165 -31.01 -22.67 26.29
N GLU A 166 -31.13 -23.04 25.01
CA GLU A 166 -32.21 -22.62 24.09
C GLU A 166 -32.18 -21.15 23.66
N ASP A 167 -31.29 -20.32 24.21
CA ASP A 167 -31.05 -18.99 23.67
C ASP A 167 -30.51 -19.09 22.24
N THR A 168 -30.93 -18.18 21.37
CA THR A 168 -30.42 -18.05 20.01
C THR A 168 -29.46 -16.87 19.93
N LEU A 169 -28.19 -17.14 19.61
CA LEU A 169 -27.20 -16.11 19.31
C LEU A 169 -27.24 -15.78 17.83
N THR A 170 -27.36 -14.51 17.51
CA THR A 170 -27.40 -14.01 16.14
C THR A 170 -26.21 -13.11 15.90
N PHE A 171 -25.44 -13.37 14.86
CA PHE A 171 -24.34 -12.53 14.38
C PHE A 171 -24.71 -11.96 13.02
N GLN A 172 -24.71 -10.63 12.88
CA GLN A 172 -24.98 -9.99 11.60
C GLN A 172 -23.70 -9.40 11.02
N PHE A 173 -23.50 -9.64 9.73
CA PHE A 173 -22.33 -9.22 8.97
C PHE A 173 -22.76 -8.15 7.97
N SER A 174 -21.93 -7.12 7.84
CA SER A 174 -22.15 -6.05 6.86
C SER A 174 -20.83 -5.63 6.23
N GLY A 175 -20.89 -5.01 5.06
CA GLY A 175 -19.74 -4.60 4.24
C GLY A 175 -19.24 -5.67 3.26
N ALA A 176 -19.46 -6.96 3.56
CA ALA A 176 -19.22 -8.09 2.67
C ALA A 176 -20.24 -9.20 2.91
N LYS A 177 -20.45 -10.06 1.91
CA LYS A 177 -21.25 -11.28 2.03
C LYS A 177 -20.42 -12.45 2.55
N LEU A 178 -21.08 -13.41 3.17
CA LEU A 178 -20.49 -14.70 3.52
C LEU A 178 -20.46 -15.63 2.30
N ASP A 179 -19.34 -16.33 2.10
CA ASP A 179 -19.22 -17.41 1.13
C ASP A 179 -19.93 -18.65 1.70
N LEU A 180 -21.16 -18.89 1.26
CA LEU A 180 -21.98 -20.02 1.74
C LEU A 180 -21.47 -21.39 1.28
N THR A 181 -20.56 -21.44 0.30
CA THR A 181 -19.95 -22.70 -0.14
C THR A 181 -18.82 -23.15 0.79
N LYS A 182 -18.21 -22.20 1.51
CA LYS A 182 -17.10 -22.46 2.44
C LYS A 182 -17.52 -22.34 3.90
N THR A 183 -18.40 -21.39 4.22
CA THR A 183 -18.97 -21.20 5.56
C THR A 183 -20.07 -22.24 5.82
N THR A 184 -19.68 -23.50 5.96
CA THR A 184 -20.60 -24.65 6.09
C THR A 184 -20.72 -25.15 7.52
N ALA A 185 -19.68 -24.98 8.33
CA ALA A 185 -19.64 -25.36 9.74
C ALA A 185 -18.96 -24.28 10.60
N PRO A 186 -19.50 -23.05 10.62
CA PRO A 186 -19.04 -22.03 11.56
C PRO A 186 -19.18 -22.57 12.99
N SER A 187 -18.22 -22.26 13.85
CA SER A 187 -18.22 -22.78 15.22
C SER A 187 -17.95 -21.69 16.22
N ILE A 188 -18.45 -21.90 17.44
CA ILE A 188 -18.18 -21.06 18.61
C ILE A 188 -17.39 -21.89 19.61
N THR A 189 -16.23 -21.40 19.99
CA THR A 189 -15.51 -21.88 21.16
C THR A 189 -15.67 -20.88 22.30
N VAL A 190 -16.15 -21.34 23.45
CA VAL A 190 -16.19 -20.53 24.66
C VAL A 190 -14.97 -20.87 25.48
N ALA A 191 -14.16 -19.87 25.79
CA ALA A 191 -12.99 -20.09 26.60
C ALA A 191 -13.38 -20.59 28.02
N ALA A 192 -12.60 -21.50 28.59
CA ALA A 192 -13.02 -22.37 29.70
C ALA A 192 -13.58 -21.62 30.93
N ALA A 193 -12.99 -20.49 31.32
CA ALA A 193 -13.45 -19.67 32.44
C ALA A 193 -14.78 -18.93 32.16
N GLY A 194 -15.16 -18.81 30.89
CA GLY A 194 -16.41 -18.23 30.42
C GLY A 194 -17.61 -19.17 30.51
N GLN A 195 -17.39 -20.46 30.81
CA GLN A 195 -18.46 -21.44 30.96
C GLN A 195 -18.82 -21.67 32.43
N ALA A 196 -20.10 -21.96 32.69
CA ALA A 196 -20.57 -22.35 34.02
C ALA A 196 -20.39 -23.85 34.32
N GLY A 197 -20.38 -24.67 33.27
CA GLY A 197 -20.02 -26.09 33.29
C GLY A 197 -19.53 -26.52 31.90
N ALA A 198 -18.96 -27.72 31.79
CA ALA A 198 -18.30 -28.19 30.56
C ALA A 198 -19.25 -28.61 29.43
N GLY A 199 -20.57 -28.57 29.67
CA GLY A 199 -21.58 -29.07 28.74
C GLY A 199 -22.17 -28.04 27.78
N VAL A 200 -21.57 -26.86 27.64
CA VAL A 200 -22.06 -25.80 26.74
C VAL A 200 -21.55 -26.02 25.32
N THR A 201 -22.48 -26.17 24.37
CA THR A 201 -22.19 -26.31 22.94
C THR A 201 -23.12 -25.41 22.12
N PHE A 202 -22.86 -25.27 20.82
CA PHE A 202 -23.63 -24.39 19.94
C PHE A 202 -24.00 -25.16 18.68
N ASP A 203 -25.30 -25.31 18.45
CA ASP A 203 -25.81 -25.87 17.21
C ASP A 203 -26.06 -24.74 16.22
N ILE A 204 -25.61 -24.89 14.99
CA ILE A 204 -25.94 -23.94 13.91
C ILE A 204 -27.44 -24.05 13.65
N LEU A 205 -28.14 -22.92 13.74
CA LEU A 205 -29.55 -22.81 13.39
C LEU A 205 -29.69 -22.55 11.89
N ASP A 206 -29.02 -21.51 11.39
CA ASP A 206 -28.91 -21.22 9.97
C ASP A 206 -27.72 -20.31 9.62
N ILE A 207 -27.47 -20.21 8.31
CA ILE A 207 -26.44 -19.38 7.69
C ILE A 207 -27.08 -18.71 6.47
N THR A 208 -26.99 -17.39 6.40
CA THR A 208 -27.35 -16.60 5.22
C THR A 208 -26.15 -15.77 4.77
N ASP A 209 -26.25 -15.04 3.66
CA ASP A 209 -25.13 -14.24 3.15
C ASP A 209 -24.70 -13.09 4.09
N SER A 210 -25.49 -12.78 5.12
CA SER A 210 -25.27 -11.65 6.04
C SER A 210 -25.53 -12.00 7.51
N GLN A 211 -25.79 -13.27 7.82
CA GLN A 211 -26.14 -13.67 9.18
C GLN A 211 -25.74 -15.12 9.48
N ILE A 212 -25.29 -15.36 10.70
CA ILE A 212 -25.14 -16.70 11.27
C ILE A 212 -25.94 -16.75 12.58
N ARG A 213 -26.75 -17.80 12.77
CA ARG A 213 -27.47 -18.02 14.03
C ARG A 213 -27.07 -19.36 14.66
N PHE A 214 -26.93 -19.35 15.97
CA PHE A 214 -26.64 -20.52 16.78
C PHE A 214 -27.66 -20.67 17.89
N THR A 215 -28.02 -21.90 18.22
CA THR A 215 -28.75 -22.22 19.45
C THR A 215 -27.78 -22.73 20.51
N VAL A 216 -27.84 -22.14 21.70
CA VAL A 216 -27.06 -22.59 22.85
C VAL A 216 -27.60 -23.92 23.34
N LYS A 217 -26.73 -24.92 23.44
CA LYS A 217 -27.01 -26.23 24.00
C LYS A 217 -26.29 -26.40 25.32
N ALA A 218 -26.96 -27.06 26.24
CA ALA A 218 -26.49 -27.33 27.58
C ALA A 218 -26.78 -28.79 27.91
N THR A 219 -25.78 -29.53 28.38
CA THR A 219 -26.00 -30.91 28.85
C THR A 219 -26.87 -30.92 30.10
N THR A 220 -26.63 -29.98 31.01
CA THR A 220 -27.42 -29.71 32.21
C THR A 220 -27.88 -28.26 32.23
N PRO A 221 -29.08 -27.91 31.71
CA PRO A 221 -29.52 -26.52 31.53
C PRO A 221 -29.45 -25.62 32.76
N ALA A 222 -29.54 -26.18 33.97
CA ALA A 222 -29.42 -25.43 35.22
C ALA A 222 -27.98 -24.97 35.53
N ASN A 223 -26.97 -25.68 35.03
CA ASN A 223 -25.56 -25.52 35.42
C ASN A 223 -24.64 -25.18 34.25
N ASP A 224 -24.99 -25.60 33.03
CA ASP A 224 -24.23 -25.36 31.81
C ASP A 224 -24.80 -24.15 31.08
N PHE A 225 -24.13 -23.00 31.22
CA PHE A 225 -24.45 -21.77 30.50
C PHE A 225 -23.18 -20.95 30.26
N VAL A 226 -23.22 -20.05 29.27
CA VAL A 226 -22.15 -19.05 29.07
C VAL A 226 -22.33 -17.98 30.13
N ARG A 227 -21.32 -17.75 30.95
CA ARG A 227 -21.37 -16.73 32.00
C ARG A 227 -21.27 -15.33 31.40
N GLY A 228 -21.75 -14.35 32.16
CA GLY A 228 -21.52 -12.96 31.80
C GLY A 228 -20.01 -12.64 31.71
N ASN A 229 -19.66 -11.80 30.74
CA ASN A 229 -18.29 -11.54 30.30
C ASN A 229 -17.54 -12.75 29.72
N GLY A 230 -18.28 -13.82 29.38
CA GLY A 230 -17.78 -14.98 28.65
C GLY A 230 -17.22 -14.57 27.28
N ILE A 231 -16.07 -15.11 26.89
CA ILE A 231 -15.46 -14.86 25.58
C ILE A 231 -15.83 -15.99 24.62
N LEU A 232 -16.52 -15.63 23.55
CA LEU A 232 -16.91 -16.49 22.45
C LEU A 232 -16.00 -16.17 21.26
N GLU A 233 -15.26 -17.15 20.79
CA GLU A 233 -14.41 -17.04 19.60
C GLU A 233 -15.10 -17.76 18.45
N LEU A 234 -15.38 -17.03 17.37
CA LEU A 234 -16.00 -17.58 16.18
C LEU A 234 -14.91 -17.99 15.18
N SER A 235 -15.14 -19.07 14.44
CA SER A 235 -14.22 -19.57 13.41
C SER A 235 -14.99 -20.23 12.25
N ASN A 236 -14.27 -20.55 11.17
CA ASN A 236 -14.80 -21.11 9.92
C ASN A 236 -15.85 -20.20 9.25
N ILE A 237 -15.64 -18.88 9.32
CA ILE A 237 -16.49 -17.86 8.67
C ILE A 237 -15.70 -17.26 7.52
N PHE A 238 -16.12 -17.52 6.29
CA PHE A 238 -15.43 -17.10 5.08
C PHE A 238 -16.22 -16.02 4.35
N LEU A 239 -15.52 -14.98 3.90
CA LEU A 239 -16.10 -13.92 3.08
C LEU A 239 -16.12 -14.31 1.60
N ASP A 240 -17.20 -13.94 0.91
CA ASP A 240 -17.30 -14.00 -0.54
C ASP A 240 -16.39 -12.92 -1.15
N SER A 241 -15.47 -13.33 -2.02
CA SER A 241 -14.54 -12.45 -2.71
C SER A 241 -15.21 -11.53 -3.74
N THR A 242 -16.44 -11.84 -4.14
CA THR A 242 -17.16 -11.12 -5.20
C THR A 242 -17.53 -9.71 -4.75
N GLY A 243 -17.03 -8.70 -5.47
CA GLY A 243 -17.36 -7.29 -5.22
C GLY A 243 -16.59 -6.65 -4.06
N LEU A 244 -15.58 -7.32 -3.50
CA LEU A 244 -14.68 -6.72 -2.51
C LEU A 244 -13.78 -5.67 -3.16
N ALA A 245 -13.51 -4.59 -2.42
CA ALA A 245 -12.65 -3.49 -2.85
C ALA A 245 -11.72 -3.02 -1.71
N ALA A 246 -10.75 -2.16 -2.04
CA ALA A 246 -9.80 -1.58 -1.09
C ALA A 246 -10.44 -0.66 -0.03
N THR A 247 -11.73 -0.37 -0.16
CA THR A 247 -12.53 0.40 0.81
C THR A 247 -13.45 -0.49 1.64
N THR A 248 -13.50 -1.80 1.37
CA THR A 248 -14.37 -2.72 2.07
C THR A 248 -13.91 -2.88 3.51
N SER A 249 -14.82 -2.62 4.44
CA SER A 249 -14.67 -2.92 5.86
C SER A 249 -15.82 -3.81 6.31
N VAL A 250 -15.50 -4.94 6.93
CA VAL A 250 -16.50 -5.89 7.40
C VAL A 250 -16.79 -5.64 8.85
N MET A 251 -18.06 -5.37 9.15
CA MET A 251 -18.53 -5.11 10.50
C MET A 251 -19.40 -6.26 10.98
N VAL A 252 -19.26 -6.59 12.26
CA VAL A 252 -20.07 -7.60 12.94
C VAL A 252 -20.80 -6.96 14.11
N ASN A 253 -22.09 -7.24 14.23
CA ASN A 253 -22.85 -7.04 15.46
C ASN A 253 -23.40 -8.38 15.95
N SER A 254 -23.91 -8.41 17.17
CA SER A 254 -24.46 -9.61 17.77
C SER A 254 -25.61 -9.31 18.73
N PHE A 255 -26.52 -10.26 18.89
CA PHE A 255 -27.53 -10.23 19.95
C PHE A 255 -28.01 -11.64 20.32
N GLY A 256 -28.46 -11.80 21.56
CA GLY A 256 -29.17 -13.00 22.02
C GLY A 256 -30.68 -12.84 21.83
N THR A 257 -31.39 -13.94 21.60
CA THR A 257 -32.86 -14.02 21.62
C THR A 257 -33.27 -15.19 22.49
N ASN A 258 -34.08 -14.94 23.52
CA ASN A 258 -34.54 -15.98 24.42
C ASN A 258 -35.74 -16.75 23.84
N THR A 259 -36.26 -17.74 24.57
CA THR A 259 -37.44 -18.54 24.16
C THR A 259 -38.73 -17.73 24.03
N SER A 260 -38.82 -16.52 24.60
CA SER A 260 -39.95 -15.60 24.39
C SER A 260 -39.80 -14.71 23.15
N GLY A 261 -38.72 -14.86 22.38
CA GLY A 261 -38.43 -14.03 21.21
C GLY A 261 -37.91 -12.63 21.55
N THR A 262 -37.58 -12.36 22.81
CA THR A 262 -37.07 -11.06 23.25
C THR A 262 -35.57 -10.98 22.98
N LYS A 263 -35.16 -9.93 22.27
CA LYS A 263 -33.74 -9.62 22.08
C LYS A 263 -33.13 -9.12 23.38
N PHE A 264 -31.90 -9.54 23.63
CA PHE A 264 -31.09 -9.06 24.73
C PHE A 264 -29.62 -9.05 24.31
N ASP A 265 -28.80 -8.36 25.08
CA ASP A 265 -27.35 -8.32 24.88
C ASP A 265 -26.92 -7.81 23.49
N GLU A 266 -27.61 -6.80 22.98
CA GLU A 266 -27.38 -6.25 21.63
C GLU A 266 -26.08 -5.44 21.56
N SER A 267 -25.08 -5.97 20.86
CA SER A 267 -23.80 -5.28 20.65
C SER A 267 -23.91 -4.20 19.57
N THR A 268 -23.10 -3.15 19.71
CA THR A 268 -22.83 -2.25 18.58
C THR A 268 -22.02 -2.98 17.50
N ALA A 269 -22.17 -2.53 16.25
CA ALA A 269 -21.35 -3.06 15.15
C ALA A 269 -19.88 -2.65 15.33
N ALA A 270 -18.97 -3.60 15.20
CA ALA A 270 -17.53 -3.36 15.24
C ALA A 270 -16.86 -3.86 13.96
N THR A 271 -15.91 -3.09 13.44
CA THR A 271 -15.10 -3.48 12.29
C THR A 271 -14.14 -4.60 12.69
N ILE A 272 -14.29 -5.77 12.07
CA ILE A 272 -13.43 -6.93 12.30
C ILE A 272 -12.21 -6.90 11.39
N VAL A 273 -12.44 -6.57 10.12
CA VAL A 273 -11.41 -6.50 9.10
C VAL A 273 -11.66 -5.34 8.15
N SER A 274 -10.57 -4.70 7.72
CA SER A 274 -10.54 -3.76 6.59
C SER A 274 -9.61 -4.32 5.51
N LEU A 275 -10.07 -4.30 4.26
CA LEU A 275 -9.28 -4.74 3.12
C LEU A 275 -8.48 -3.57 2.55
N LEU A 276 -7.21 -3.78 2.26
CA LEU A 276 -6.31 -2.80 1.65
C LEU A 276 -5.53 -3.47 0.51
N PRO A 277 -5.07 -2.74 -0.51
CA PRO A 277 -4.14 -3.30 -1.49
C PRO A 277 -2.91 -3.87 -0.79
N GLN A 278 -2.32 -4.96 -1.29
CA GLN A 278 -1.10 -5.54 -0.68
C GLN A 278 0.04 -4.52 -0.58
N TYR A 279 0.20 -3.72 -1.63
CA TYR A 279 1.26 -2.72 -1.74
C TYR A 279 0.70 -1.39 -2.22
N THR A 280 1.27 -0.30 -1.71
CA THR A 280 1.21 1.03 -2.32
C THR A 280 2.62 1.40 -2.78
N THR A 281 2.73 2.21 -3.83
CA THR A 281 4.01 2.65 -4.36
C THR A 281 3.96 4.12 -4.70
N GLU A 282 5.04 4.84 -4.43
CA GLU A 282 5.19 6.26 -4.74
C GLU A 282 6.50 6.51 -5.49
N VAL A 283 6.50 7.51 -6.38
CA VAL A 283 7.71 7.98 -7.05
C VAL A 283 8.44 8.94 -6.11
N THR A 284 9.67 8.61 -5.73
CA THR A 284 10.48 9.41 -4.78
C THR A 284 11.57 10.22 -5.47
N THR A 285 11.99 9.83 -6.67
CA THR A 285 12.94 10.58 -7.51
C THR A 285 12.44 10.54 -8.93
N LEU A 286 12.31 11.71 -9.55
CA LEU A 286 11.85 11.89 -10.92
C LEU A 286 13.04 11.83 -11.88
N LEU A 287 12.78 11.44 -13.12
CA LEU A 287 13.70 11.64 -14.24
C LEU A 287 13.70 13.12 -14.61
N ASP A 288 14.79 13.83 -14.33
CA ASP A 288 14.87 15.28 -14.50
C ASP A 288 16.16 15.77 -15.15
N ALA A 289 16.92 14.85 -15.76
CA ALA A 289 18.15 15.21 -16.44
C ALA A 289 17.93 16.18 -17.61
N ASP A 290 18.78 17.20 -17.68
CA ASP A 290 18.87 18.08 -18.85
C ASP A 290 19.70 17.40 -19.94
N ILE A 291 19.17 17.30 -21.14
CA ILE A 291 19.84 16.82 -22.35
C ILE A 291 20.85 17.87 -22.80
N ASP A 292 22.09 17.43 -23.02
CA ASP A 292 23.19 18.32 -23.41
C ASP A 292 23.17 18.60 -24.91
N VAL A 293 22.72 19.80 -25.28
CA VAL A 293 22.91 20.32 -26.63
C VAL A 293 24.40 20.44 -26.97
N GLY A 294 25.26 20.57 -25.94
CA GLY A 294 26.74 20.58 -25.94
C GLY A 294 27.38 19.47 -26.76
N LYS A 295 26.60 18.40 -26.87
CA LYS A 295 27.04 17.04 -27.12
C LYS A 295 26.07 16.36 -28.07
N ASP A 296 25.58 17.12 -29.03
CA ASP A 296 24.66 16.67 -30.08
C ASP A 296 23.39 15.98 -29.54
N ARG A 297 22.98 16.29 -28.29
CA ARG A 297 21.87 15.64 -27.58
C ARG A 297 22.05 14.14 -27.41
N GLN A 298 23.27 13.63 -27.38
CA GLN A 298 23.57 12.21 -27.21
C GLN A 298 23.88 11.84 -25.73
N GLN A 299 23.96 12.83 -24.84
CA GLN A 299 24.16 12.65 -23.41
C GLN A 299 23.42 13.72 -22.61
N PHE A 300 23.41 13.57 -21.28
CA PHE A 300 22.91 14.59 -20.37
C PHE A 300 24.00 15.62 -20.03
N ALA A 301 23.57 16.78 -19.56
CA ALA A 301 24.42 17.89 -19.15
C ALA A 301 25.34 17.46 -18.00
N ASN A 302 26.39 18.25 -17.75
CA ASN A 302 27.39 17.96 -16.71
C ASN A 302 28.13 16.62 -16.89
N ASN A 303 28.23 16.12 -18.13
CA ASN A 303 28.81 14.81 -18.47
C ASN A 303 28.11 13.63 -17.78
N LEU A 304 26.81 13.76 -17.51
CA LEU A 304 26.00 12.65 -17.02
C LEU A 304 25.62 11.74 -18.20
N THR A 305 25.81 10.44 -18.01
CA THR A 305 25.37 9.40 -18.97
C THR A 305 24.16 8.64 -18.46
N ALA A 306 23.62 9.04 -17.31
CA ALA A 306 22.51 8.35 -16.69
C ALA A 306 21.58 9.32 -15.96
N ASP A 307 20.31 8.92 -15.88
CA ASP A 307 19.29 9.54 -15.03
C ASP A 307 18.58 8.45 -14.21
N VAL A 308 18.03 8.79 -13.05
CA VAL A 308 17.55 7.82 -12.06
C VAL A 308 16.10 8.08 -11.69
N LEU A 309 15.25 7.09 -11.93
CA LEU A 309 13.90 7.00 -11.39
C LEU A 309 13.96 6.21 -10.09
N ALA A 310 13.45 6.74 -8.97
CA ALA A 310 13.34 5.98 -7.72
C ALA A 310 11.88 5.83 -7.32
N VAL A 311 11.52 4.63 -6.89
CA VAL A 311 10.19 4.31 -6.36
C VAL A 311 10.30 3.64 -5.00
N LYS A 312 9.34 3.92 -4.13
CA LYS A 312 9.25 3.36 -2.79
C LYS A 312 7.98 2.55 -2.65
N HIS A 313 8.12 1.32 -2.18
CA HIS A 313 7.03 0.38 -1.95
C HIS A 313 6.69 0.32 -0.46
N THR A 314 5.39 0.37 -0.14
CA THR A 314 4.89 0.21 1.22
C THR A 314 3.92 -0.98 1.26
N LYS A 315 4.21 -1.96 2.11
CA LYS A 315 3.28 -3.06 2.41
C LYS A 315 2.17 -2.54 3.32
N ASN A 316 0.91 -2.64 2.89
CA ASN A 316 -0.21 -2.07 3.65
C ASN A 316 -0.84 -3.03 4.68
N PRO A 317 -1.04 -4.32 4.37
CA PRO A 317 -1.65 -5.24 5.33
C PRO A 317 -0.74 -5.46 6.54
N THR A 318 -1.34 -5.51 7.73
CA THR A 318 -0.62 -5.77 9.00
C THR A 318 -0.86 -7.17 9.53
N SER A 319 -1.78 -7.92 8.93
CA SER A 319 -2.07 -9.30 9.30
C SER A 319 -1.12 -10.29 8.61
N ALA A 320 -1.32 -11.59 8.91
CA ALA A 320 -0.68 -12.68 8.21
C ALA A 320 -1.31 -13.01 6.85
N ASN A 321 -2.48 -12.44 6.51
CA ASN A 321 -3.18 -12.69 5.25
C ASN A 321 -2.59 -11.85 4.12
N VAL A 322 -1.34 -12.17 3.78
CA VAL A 322 -0.53 -11.49 2.76
C VAL A 322 -0.14 -12.48 1.68
N LEU A 323 -0.02 -12.00 0.44
CA LEU A 323 0.53 -12.79 -0.64
C LEU A 323 2.04 -12.61 -0.68
N VAL A 324 2.77 -13.67 -1.00
CA VAL A 324 4.20 -13.59 -1.27
C VAL A 324 4.39 -13.13 -2.72
N PRO A 325 5.14 -12.05 -2.95
CA PRO A 325 5.34 -11.53 -4.30
C PRO A 325 6.43 -12.35 -5.03
N ALA A 326 6.27 -12.57 -6.34
CA ALA A 326 7.25 -13.30 -7.17
C ALA A 326 7.97 -12.40 -8.18
N ASN A 327 7.25 -11.45 -8.76
CA ASN A 327 7.83 -10.50 -9.71
C ASN A 327 7.13 -9.17 -9.65
N THR A 328 7.88 -8.11 -9.93
CA THR A 328 7.36 -6.75 -10.08
C THR A 328 7.56 -6.31 -11.52
N THR A 329 6.53 -5.70 -12.10
CA THR A 329 6.56 -5.14 -13.44
C THR A 329 6.46 -3.62 -13.34
N TYR A 330 7.49 -2.94 -13.84
CA TYR A 330 7.49 -1.49 -14.04
C TYR A 330 7.26 -1.22 -15.52
N VAL A 331 6.24 -0.43 -15.84
CA VAL A 331 6.01 0.06 -17.20
C VAL A 331 6.30 1.55 -17.22
N VAL A 332 7.41 1.93 -17.84
CA VAL A 332 7.82 3.33 -18.00
C VAL A 332 7.47 3.77 -19.41
N THR A 333 6.61 4.78 -19.53
CA THR A 333 6.26 5.42 -20.81
C THR A 333 7.19 6.60 -21.05
N GLY A 334 7.77 6.70 -22.25
CA GLY A 334 8.71 7.73 -22.73
C GLY A 334 9.21 7.37 -24.13
N ASP A 335 9.89 8.27 -24.85
CA ASP A 335 10.60 7.99 -26.09
C ASP A 335 11.97 7.33 -25.84
N PHE A 336 12.06 6.04 -26.19
CA PHE A 336 13.27 5.22 -26.09
C PHE A 336 13.98 5.01 -27.43
N SER A 337 13.72 5.84 -28.44
CA SER A 337 14.39 5.74 -29.75
C SER A 337 15.92 5.87 -29.67
N TRP A 338 16.44 6.52 -28.63
CA TRP A 338 17.88 6.61 -28.33
C TRP A 338 18.52 5.25 -28.02
N ALA A 339 17.74 4.24 -27.64
CA ALA A 339 18.23 2.90 -27.38
C ALA A 339 18.62 2.12 -28.65
N TYR A 340 18.35 2.64 -29.86
CA TYR A 340 18.83 2.04 -31.12
C TYR A 340 20.26 2.44 -31.49
N ALA A 341 21.05 2.90 -30.52
CA ALA A 341 22.45 3.16 -30.77
C ALA A 341 23.18 1.86 -31.15
N PRO A 342 24.22 1.93 -32.00
CA PRO A 342 25.01 0.75 -32.38
C PRO A 342 25.68 0.02 -31.20
N SER A 343 25.83 0.69 -30.05
CA SER A 343 26.32 0.09 -28.80
C SER A 343 25.28 -0.76 -28.07
N VAL A 344 23.99 -0.60 -28.42
CA VAL A 344 22.85 -1.31 -27.82
C VAL A 344 22.30 -2.33 -28.81
N ASP A 345 21.91 -1.90 -30.02
CA ASP A 345 21.52 -2.78 -31.13
C ASP A 345 22.78 -3.36 -31.80
N THR A 346 23.43 -4.28 -31.09
CA THR A 346 24.72 -4.83 -31.51
C THR A 346 24.61 -5.71 -32.75
N ASN A 347 23.45 -6.31 -33.00
CA ASN A 347 23.19 -7.17 -34.15
C ASN A 347 22.70 -6.40 -35.39
N LYS A 348 22.22 -5.15 -35.20
CA LYS A 348 21.74 -4.21 -36.24
C LYS A 348 20.52 -4.70 -37.00
N ASP A 349 19.64 -5.46 -36.37
CA ASP A 349 18.42 -5.99 -36.97
C ASP A 349 17.22 -5.03 -36.82
N GLY A 350 17.41 -3.89 -36.15
CA GLY A 350 16.36 -2.89 -35.92
C GLY A 350 15.33 -3.33 -34.88
N LYS A 351 15.67 -4.30 -34.02
CA LYS A 351 14.86 -4.76 -32.89
C LYS A 351 15.75 -4.88 -31.66
N LEU A 352 15.24 -4.42 -30.52
CA LEU A 352 15.97 -4.50 -29.26
C LEU A 352 15.49 -5.69 -28.44
N SER A 353 16.32 -6.72 -28.33
CA SER A 353 16.04 -7.86 -27.46
C SER A 353 16.27 -7.51 -25.98
N SER A 354 15.66 -8.29 -25.08
CA SER A 354 15.92 -8.14 -23.63
C SER A 354 17.40 -8.28 -23.29
N ALA A 355 18.15 -9.12 -24.02
CA ALA A 355 19.57 -9.34 -23.77
C ALA A 355 20.40 -8.11 -24.16
N GLU A 356 20.09 -7.47 -25.29
CA GLU A 356 20.76 -6.24 -25.74
C GLU A 356 20.48 -5.07 -24.78
N LEU A 357 19.23 -4.88 -24.38
CA LEU A 357 18.84 -3.85 -23.42
C LEU A 357 19.55 -4.01 -22.07
N MET A 358 19.67 -5.25 -21.57
CA MET A 358 20.37 -5.54 -20.31
C MET A 358 21.88 -5.37 -20.45
N ALA A 359 22.48 -5.87 -21.55
CA ALA A 359 23.93 -5.76 -21.77
C ALA A 359 24.39 -4.31 -21.89
N ALA A 360 23.57 -3.45 -22.49
CA ALA A 360 23.83 -2.02 -22.59
C ALA A 360 23.39 -1.21 -21.36
N ASN A 361 22.88 -1.87 -20.31
CA ASN A 361 22.41 -1.23 -19.08
C ASN A 361 21.36 -0.15 -19.33
N VAL A 362 20.48 -0.32 -20.32
CA VAL A 362 19.45 0.68 -20.67
C VAL A 362 18.58 1.01 -19.46
N ALA A 363 18.30 0.01 -18.63
CA ALA A 363 17.69 0.18 -17.31
C ALA A 363 18.37 -0.76 -16.31
N VAL A 364 19.01 -0.20 -15.28
CA VAL A 364 19.62 -0.97 -14.19
C VAL A 364 18.76 -0.81 -12.95
N LEU A 365 18.32 -1.93 -12.38
CA LEU A 365 17.69 -1.93 -11.06
C LEU A 365 18.78 -1.94 -9.99
N ALA A 366 18.64 -1.07 -8.99
CA ALA A 366 19.43 -1.11 -7.78
C ALA A 366 18.55 -0.82 -6.56
N GLY A 367 19.06 -1.19 -5.38
CA GLY A 367 18.29 -1.20 -4.13
C GLY A 367 17.81 -2.62 -3.83
N GLY A 368 18.35 -3.21 -2.76
CA GLY A 368 17.97 -4.54 -2.30
C GLY A 368 18.60 -5.72 -3.06
N ASP A 369 17.94 -6.88 -3.01
CA ASP A 369 18.40 -8.14 -3.61
C ASP A 369 17.55 -8.61 -4.81
N ASP A 370 16.48 -7.88 -5.15
CA ASP A 370 15.68 -8.11 -6.36
C ASP A 370 16.52 -7.94 -7.64
N THR A 371 16.22 -8.74 -8.67
CA THR A 371 17.03 -8.78 -9.91
C THR A 371 16.20 -8.53 -11.16
N VAL A 372 16.76 -7.88 -12.18
CA VAL A 372 16.07 -7.71 -13.47
C VAL A 372 15.93 -9.07 -14.16
N LYS A 373 14.69 -9.48 -14.43
CA LYS A 373 14.35 -10.71 -15.15
C LYS A 373 14.28 -10.49 -16.66
N SER A 374 13.68 -9.38 -17.09
CA SER A 374 13.58 -9.04 -18.50
C SER A 374 13.31 -7.56 -18.72
N LEU A 375 13.74 -7.06 -19.87
CA LEU A 375 13.46 -5.73 -20.42
C LEU A 375 12.80 -5.89 -21.79
N ALA A 376 11.76 -5.12 -22.07
CA ALA A 376 11.12 -5.12 -23.38
C ALA A 376 10.60 -3.74 -23.76
N LEU A 377 10.91 -3.29 -24.98
CA LEU A 377 10.29 -2.12 -25.58
C LEU A 377 9.05 -2.54 -26.39
N ASN A 378 8.01 -1.71 -26.37
CA ASN A 378 6.88 -1.90 -27.26
C ASN A 378 7.25 -1.55 -28.72
N ALA A 379 6.37 -1.88 -29.67
CA ALA A 379 6.66 -1.72 -31.10
C ALA A 379 6.89 -0.26 -31.56
N THR A 380 6.41 0.72 -30.78
CA THR A 380 6.59 2.15 -31.05
C THR A 380 7.75 2.77 -30.27
N ASN A 381 8.46 1.98 -29.46
CA ASN A 381 9.52 2.44 -28.56
C ASN A 381 9.07 3.53 -27.58
N THR A 382 7.78 3.52 -27.22
CA THR A 382 7.18 4.50 -26.30
C THR A 382 6.96 3.94 -24.89
N GLU A 383 7.17 2.65 -24.69
CA GLU A 383 6.99 1.98 -23.39
C GLU A 383 8.10 0.95 -23.17
N LEU A 384 8.84 1.11 -22.07
CA LEU A 384 9.78 0.12 -21.55
C LEU A 384 9.12 -0.65 -20.40
N THR A 385 9.00 -1.95 -20.59
CA THR A 385 8.56 -2.89 -19.54
C THR A 385 9.77 -3.54 -18.89
N ILE A 386 9.90 -3.37 -17.58
CA ILE A 386 10.94 -3.94 -16.74
C ILE A 386 10.27 -4.95 -15.82
N VAL A 387 10.61 -6.23 -15.95
CA VAL A 387 10.15 -7.27 -15.03
C VAL A 387 11.31 -7.64 -14.13
N THR A 388 11.11 -7.59 -12.82
CA THR A 388 12.08 -8.01 -11.81
C THR A 388 11.65 -9.34 -11.20
N ASN A 389 12.61 -10.18 -10.84
CA ASN A 389 12.38 -11.35 -10.02
C ASN A 389 12.64 -10.96 -8.57
N ILE A 390 11.67 -11.26 -7.70
CA ILE A 390 11.80 -10.96 -6.28
C ILE A 390 12.63 -12.04 -5.63
N VAL A 391 13.65 -11.64 -4.87
CA VAL A 391 14.51 -12.57 -4.13
C VAL A 391 14.03 -12.64 -2.68
N GLY A 392 13.91 -13.84 -2.15
CA GLY A 392 13.30 -14.06 -0.83
C GLY A 392 11.77 -13.93 -0.86
N ALA A 393 11.20 -13.42 0.24
CA ALA A 393 9.75 -13.41 0.47
C ALA A 393 9.13 -12.01 0.55
N ALA A 394 9.90 -10.96 0.26
CA ALA A 394 9.45 -9.58 0.40
C ALA A 394 9.95 -8.73 -0.76
N LEU A 395 9.07 -7.88 -1.28
CA LEU A 395 9.42 -6.83 -2.23
C LEU A 395 10.35 -5.83 -1.55
N ASP A 396 11.42 -5.43 -2.23
CA ASP A 396 12.32 -4.39 -1.75
C ASP A 396 11.59 -3.07 -1.49
N ALA A 397 11.91 -2.42 -0.37
CA ALA A 397 11.21 -1.20 0.05
C ALA A 397 11.46 -0.01 -0.87
N THR A 398 12.63 0.02 -1.53
CA THR A 398 13.02 1.07 -2.47
C THR A 398 13.73 0.43 -3.65
N ASN A 399 13.30 0.80 -4.85
CA ASN A 399 13.92 0.40 -6.11
C ASN A 399 14.35 1.65 -6.89
N THR A 400 15.56 1.65 -7.44
CA THR A 400 16.02 2.68 -8.37
C THR A 400 16.22 2.07 -9.74
N ILE A 401 15.67 2.72 -10.77
CA ILE A 401 15.82 2.38 -12.17
C ILE A 401 16.70 3.45 -12.80
N THR A 402 17.93 3.08 -13.14
CA THR A 402 18.91 3.97 -13.78
C THR A 402 18.84 3.81 -15.29
N PHE A 403 18.51 4.88 -16.00
CA PHE A 403 18.47 4.93 -17.46
C PHE A 403 19.82 5.41 -17.98
N ASN A 404 20.60 4.52 -18.59
CA ASN A 404 21.89 4.88 -19.19
C ASN A 404 21.72 5.18 -20.67
N VAL A 405 22.11 6.39 -21.08
CA VAL A 405 22.15 6.79 -22.49
C VAL A 405 23.53 6.46 -23.10
N PRO A 406 23.62 6.15 -24.40
CA PRO A 406 24.85 5.75 -25.09
C PRO A 406 26.03 6.73 -24.95
N GLY A 407 25.75 8.00 -24.68
CA GLY A 407 26.76 9.04 -24.47
C GLY A 407 27.20 9.73 -25.77
N TYR A 408 27.97 10.81 -25.62
CA TYR A 408 28.49 11.58 -26.77
C TYR A 408 29.57 10.84 -27.54
N ASP A 409 29.41 10.70 -28.85
CA ASP A 409 30.34 9.97 -29.72
C ASP A 409 31.46 10.82 -30.32
N SER A 410 31.75 11.98 -29.72
CA SER A 410 32.71 12.98 -30.24
C SER A 410 32.32 13.55 -31.60
N GLY A 411 31.02 13.70 -31.85
CA GLY A 411 30.47 14.37 -33.03
C GLY A 411 30.51 13.53 -34.30
N LYS A 412 30.60 12.20 -34.15
CA LYS A 412 30.51 11.22 -35.24
C LYS A 412 29.06 11.02 -35.69
N GLY A 413 28.08 11.34 -34.86
CA GLY A 413 26.65 11.25 -35.19
C GLY A 413 26.14 9.81 -35.38
N THR A 414 26.87 8.84 -34.84
CA THR A 414 26.52 7.41 -34.79
C THR A 414 25.51 7.08 -33.69
N ASN A 415 25.53 7.82 -32.57
CA ASN A 415 24.54 7.66 -31.51
C ASN A 415 23.27 8.49 -31.84
N PRO A 416 22.06 7.95 -31.66
CA PRO A 416 20.83 8.70 -31.88
C PRO A 416 20.68 9.85 -30.87
N MET A 417 19.93 10.88 -31.27
CA MET A 417 19.62 12.02 -30.40
C MET A 417 18.58 11.63 -29.35
N ILE A 418 18.74 12.15 -28.14
CA ILE A 418 17.76 12.06 -27.06
C ILE A 418 16.69 13.14 -27.27
N SER A 419 15.42 12.73 -27.21
CA SER A 419 14.26 13.62 -27.28
C SER A 419 13.92 14.25 -25.93
N VAL A 420 13.49 15.52 -25.96
CA VAL A 420 12.71 16.12 -24.86
C VAL A 420 11.42 15.33 -24.72
N GLN A 421 11.08 14.94 -23.49
CA GLN A 421 9.96 14.02 -23.26
C GLN A 421 9.51 14.05 -21.81
N ASP A 422 8.24 13.72 -21.60
CA ASP A 422 7.66 13.45 -20.30
C ASP A 422 7.61 11.94 -20.05
N PHE A 423 7.83 11.56 -18.79
CA PHE A 423 7.78 10.17 -18.36
C PHE A 423 6.59 9.90 -17.46
N THR A 424 6.07 8.67 -17.56
CA THR A 424 5.16 8.13 -16.55
C THR A 424 5.57 6.71 -16.19
N VAL A 425 5.27 6.28 -14.98
CA VAL A 425 5.50 4.91 -14.51
C VAL A 425 4.21 4.29 -13.98
N LYS A 426 4.03 2.99 -14.25
CA LYS A 426 3.02 2.12 -13.63
C LYS A 426 3.74 0.95 -12.98
N VAL A 427 3.26 0.49 -11.83
CA VAL A 427 3.84 -0.65 -11.10
C VAL A 427 2.76 -1.67 -10.73
N ASP A 428 3.00 -2.91 -11.12
CA ASP A 428 2.20 -4.09 -10.81
C ASP A 428 3.09 -5.18 -10.19
N THR A 429 2.64 -5.85 -9.13
CA THR A 429 3.38 -6.98 -8.53
C THR A 429 2.56 -8.26 -8.62
N MET A 430 3.13 -9.36 -9.11
CA MET A 430 2.44 -10.65 -9.18
C MET A 430 2.81 -11.54 -8.00
N SER A 431 1.83 -12.28 -7.46
CA SER A 431 2.11 -13.28 -6.42
C SER A 431 2.81 -14.53 -6.96
N ASP A 432 3.51 -15.23 -6.05
CA ASP A 432 4.24 -16.48 -6.32
C ASP A 432 3.37 -17.74 -6.38
N LYS A 433 2.06 -17.60 -6.14
CA LYS A 433 1.08 -18.70 -6.05
C LYS A 433 1.25 -19.61 -4.83
N SER A 434 2.02 -19.21 -3.82
CA SER A 434 2.09 -19.92 -2.53
C SER A 434 0.74 -19.97 -1.81
N VAL A 435 -0.11 -18.98 -2.09
CA VAL A 435 -1.50 -18.91 -1.66
C VAL A 435 -2.41 -19.01 -2.89
N GLY A 436 -3.28 -20.00 -2.91
CA GLY A 436 -4.16 -20.29 -4.05
C GLY A 436 -3.47 -21.05 -5.18
N SER A 437 -4.17 -21.23 -6.31
CA SER A 437 -3.66 -21.98 -7.47
C SER A 437 -3.22 -21.09 -8.65
N LYS A 438 -3.44 -19.78 -8.55
CA LYS A 438 -3.20 -18.80 -9.61
C LYS A 438 -2.42 -17.62 -9.07
N ALA A 439 -1.61 -17.02 -9.94
CA ALA A 439 -0.94 -15.77 -9.60
C ALA A 439 -1.98 -14.66 -9.60
N VAL A 440 -1.94 -13.82 -8.58
CA VAL A 440 -2.84 -12.67 -8.45
C VAL A 440 -2.02 -11.40 -8.69
N ASN A 441 -2.57 -10.48 -9.48
CA ASN A 441 -1.97 -9.17 -9.66
C ASN A 441 -2.26 -8.28 -8.46
N MET A 442 -1.22 -7.65 -7.92
CA MET A 442 -1.22 -6.70 -6.81
C MET A 442 -0.78 -5.34 -7.35
N PRO A 443 -1.69 -4.59 -7.99
CA PRO A 443 -1.38 -3.28 -8.54
C PRO A 443 -0.98 -2.33 -7.41
N SER A 444 0.19 -1.71 -7.51
CA SER A 444 0.73 -0.86 -6.43
C SER A 444 0.90 0.61 -6.82
N LEU A 445 1.01 0.91 -8.12
CA LEU A 445 1.00 2.25 -8.67
C LEU A 445 0.28 2.30 -10.01
N ALA A 446 -0.82 3.06 -10.08
CA ALA A 446 -1.43 3.44 -11.35
C ALA A 446 -0.47 4.34 -12.15
N LYS A 447 -0.70 4.47 -13.47
CA LYS A 447 0.12 5.32 -14.34
C LYS A 447 0.25 6.74 -13.75
N THR A 448 1.46 7.10 -13.33
CA THR A 448 1.76 8.32 -12.57
C THR A 448 2.96 9.03 -13.19
N ALA A 449 3.01 10.36 -13.13
CA ALA A 449 4.13 11.15 -13.65
C ALA A 449 5.47 10.72 -13.01
N ALA A 450 6.50 10.59 -13.84
CA ALA A 450 7.81 10.09 -13.47
C ALA A 450 8.96 11.04 -13.86
N GLY A 451 8.63 12.28 -14.27
CA GLY A 451 9.60 13.33 -14.59
C GLY A 451 9.56 13.76 -16.05
N THR A 452 10.51 14.61 -16.44
CA THR A 452 10.65 15.20 -17.78
C THR A 452 12.12 15.45 -18.08
N TRP A 453 12.60 15.03 -19.25
CA TRP A 453 13.88 15.48 -19.79
C TRP A 453 13.71 16.77 -20.59
N LYS A 454 14.57 17.74 -20.33
CA LYS A 454 14.57 19.06 -20.97
C LYS A 454 15.86 19.27 -21.74
N LEU A 455 15.97 20.35 -22.51
CA LEU A 455 17.23 20.74 -23.16
C LEU A 455 17.91 21.84 -22.36
N ASN A 456 19.23 21.74 -22.18
CA ASN A 456 20.04 22.85 -21.65
C ASN A 456 20.40 23.91 -22.72
N GLY A 457 19.61 24.00 -23.81
CA GLY A 457 19.90 24.82 -25.00
C GLY A 457 18.70 25.54 -25.59
N SER A 458 18.91 26.19 -26.74
CA SER A 458 17.85 26.88 -27.49
C SER A 458 17.15 25.95 -28.46
N VAL A 459 15.82 26.00 -28.49
CA VAL A 459 14.98 25.41 -29.55
C VAL A 459 14.03 26.47 -30.09
N VAL A 460 14.23 26.88 -31.33
CA VAL A 460 13.41 27.88 -32.00
C VAL A 460 12.67 27.27 -33.16
N VAL A 461 11.33 27.30 -33.14
CA VAL A 461 10.51 26.85 -34.25
C VAL A 461 10.11 28.05 -35.11
N VAL A 462 10.40 27.97 -36.40
CA VAL A 462 9.97 28.92 -37.43
C VAL A 462 8.88 28.25 -38.27
N PRO A 463 7.60 28.57 -38.05
CA PRO A 463 6.50 27.92 -38.76
C PRO A 463 6.31 28.50 -40.18
N TYR A 464 5.83 27.64 -41.09
CA TYR A 464 5.29 28.01 -42.41
C TYR A 464 6.19 28.88 -43.32
N VAL A 465 7.48 28.60 -43.38
CA VAL A 465 8.41 29.29 -44.29
C VAL A 465 8.08 28.90 -45.74
N PRO A 466 7.68 29.85 -46.61
CA PRO A 466 7.35 29.54 -48.00
C PRO A 466 8.62 29.49 -48.86
N PHE A 467 8.82 28.36 -49.53
CA PHE A 467 9.85 28.14 -50.54
C PHE A 467 9.18 27.99 -51.90
N GLY A 468 9.76 28.57 -52.96
CA GLY A 468 9.24 28.38 -54.31
C GLY A 468 9.71 29.44 -55.31
N PRO A 469 9.39 29.29 -56.60
CA PRO A 469 9.84 30.23 -57.64
C PRO A 469 9.33 31.67 -57.43
N ALA A 470 8.17 31.79 -56.76
CA ALA A 470 7.52 33.07 -56.46
C ALA A 470 7.99 33.69 -55.12
N THR A 471 8.79 32.99 -54.32
CA THR A 471 9.17 33.41 -52.97
C THR A 471 10.65 33.15 -52.68
N GLN A 472 11.34 34.17 -52.19
CA GLN A 472 12.70 34.06 -51.68
C GLN A 472 12.68 34.13 -50.14
N PRO A 473 12.76 33.00 -49.42
CA PRO A 473 12.74 33.02 -47.97
C PRO A 473 13.91 33.82 -47.39
N ILE A 474 13.75 34.28 -46.15
CA ILE A 474 14.76 34.96 -45.36
C ILE A 474 14.84 34.22 -44.03
N LEU A 475 16.00 33.65 -43.73
CA LEU A 475 16.24 32.92 -42.48
C LEU A 475 17.52 33.44 -41.84
N ARG A 476 17.39 34.14 -40.72
CA ARG A 476 18.53 34.62 -39.94
C ARG A 476 18.53 33.97 -38.57
N HIS A 477 19.55 33.19 -38.30
CA HIS A 477 19.84 32.75 -36.94
C HIS A 477 20.65 33.84 -36.24
N THR A 478 20.34 34.15 -34.99
CA THR A 478 21.14 35.04 -34.17
C THR A 478 21.45 34.39 -32.84
N ASN A 479 22.73 34.36 -32.49
CA ASN A 479 23.23 34.07 -31.16
C ASN A 479 23.82 35.37 -30.58
N ALA A 480 23.06 36.04 -29.73
CA ALA A 480 23.45 37.27 -29.03
C ALA A 480 24.31 37.02 -27.79
N GLY A 481 24.56 35.75 -27.43
CA GLY A 481 25.37 35.35 -26.30
C GLY A 481 26.87 35.45 -26.59
N THR A 482 27.69 34.93 -25.68
CA THR A 482 29.15 34.87 -25.84
C THR A 482 29.67 33.48 -26.16
N GLN A 483 28.80 32.47 -26.11
CA GLN A 483 29.15 31.07 -26.32
C GLN A 483 29.09 30.71 -27.80
N THR A 484 30.04 29.90 -28.25
CA THR A 484 29.98 29.20 -29.53
C THR A 484 29.16 27.93 -29.32
N GLY A 485 28.28 27.59 -30.27
CA GLY A 485 27.50 26.37 -30.19
C GLY A 485 27.07 25.86 -31.56
N ASP A 486 26.94 24.55 -31.69
CA ASP A 486 26.41 23.91 -32.88
C ASP A 486 24.97 24.34 -33.15
N ILE A 487 24.61 24.47 -34.42
CA ILE A 487 23.25 24.68 -34.89
C ILE A 487 22.83 23.43 -35.63
N THR A 488 21.73 22.81 -35.20
CA THR A 488 21.08 21.70 -35.93
C THR A 488 19.69 22.13 -36.37
N VAL A 489 19.24 21.58 -37.50
CA VAL A 489 17.94 21.92 -38.10
C VAL A 489 17.15 20.66 -38.36
N ARG A 490 15.86 20.69 -38.02
CA ARG A 490 14.86 19.70 -38.44
C ARG A 490 13.72 20.39 -39.18
N TYR A 491 12.98 19.64 -39.99
CA TYR A 491 11.96 20.21 -40.86
C TYR A 491 10.69 19.36 -40.94
N MET A 492 9.56 20.02 -41.24
CA MET A 492 8.30 19.37 -41.63
C MET A 492 7.73 20.10 -42.83
N VAL A 493 7.45 19.37 -43.91
CA VAL A 493 6.82 19.94 -45.11
C VAL A 493 5.31 19.82 -44.96
N GLU A 494 4.61 20.94 -45.09
CA GLU A 494 3.16 21.00 -44.94
C GLU A 494 2.46 20.05 -45.92
N GLY A 495 1.53 19.25 -45.42
CA GLY A 495 0.79 18.27 -46.22
C GLY A 495 1.56 17.00 -46.58
N VAL A 496 2.84 16.90 -46.22
CA VAL A 496 3.68 15.71 -46.49
C VAL A 496 4.13 15.04 -45.20
N HIS A 497 4.64 15.82 -44.24
CA HIS A 497 5.19 15.30 -42.99
C HIS A 497 4.25 15.56 -41.81
N THR A 498 4.03 14.52 -41.00
CA THR A 498 3.32 14.62 -39.71
C THR A 498 4.27 14.57 -38.50
N ALA A 499 5.58 14.46 -38.74
CA ALA A 499 6.62 14.41 -37.73
C ALA A 499 7.92 15.06 -38.25
N TRP A 500 8.73 15.60 -37.34
CA TRP A 500 10.00 16.26 -37.64
C TRP A 500 10.99 15.32 -38.33
N GLN A 501 11.50 15.74 -39.49
CA GLN A 501 12.57 15.09 -40.23
C GLN A 501 13.91 15.77 -39.92
N SER A 502 14.99 15.00 -39.83
CA SER A 502 16.33 15.57 -39.67
C SER A 502 16.78 16.29 -40.94
N LEU A 503 17.40 17.47 -40.82
CA LEU A 503 18.02 18.20 -41.94
C LEU A 503 19.53 18.35 -41.70
N ALA A 504 20.24 17.22 -41.59
CA ALA A 504 21.63 17.18 -41.14
C ALA A 504 22.59 18.07 -41.96
N ALA A 505 22.36 18.19 -43.27
CA ALA A 505 23.19 19.00 -44.17
C ALA A 505 23.08 20.52 -43.91
N ALA A 506 22.03 20.97 -43.20
CA ALA A 506 21.90 22.37 -42.78
C ALA A 506 22.55 22.66 -41.42
N GLY A 507 23.21 21.68 -40.81
CA GLY A 507 23.90 21.83 -39.53
C GLY A 507 25.16 22.69 -39.64
N ILE A 508 25.43 23.50 -38.63
CA ILE A 508 26.67 24.29 -38.50
C ILE A 508 27.38 23.86 -37.23
N LYS A 509 28.61 23.37 -37.36
CA LYS A 509 29.48 23.12 -36.21
C LYS A 509 30.16 24.39 -35.72
N ASP A 510 30.33 24.51 -34.41
CA ASP A 510 31.01 25.60 -33.74
C ASP A 510 30.54 27.00 -34.19
N ALA A 511 29.21 27.21 -34.24
CA ALA A 511 28.67 28.49 -34.66
C ALA A 511 28.96 29.57 -33.61
N LYS A 512 29.89 30.47 -33.92
CA LYS A 512 30.28 31.59 -33.04
C LYS A 512 29.08 32.52 -32.74
N PRO A 513 29.16 33.39 -31.72
CA PRO A 513 28.22 34.50 -31.56
C PRO A 513 28.04 35.34 -32.83
N GLY A 514 26.84 35.93 -33.00
CA GLY A 514 26.49 36.83 -34.09
C GLY A 514 25.24 36.41 -34.89
N VAL A 515 25.00 37.16 -35.97
CA VAL A 515 23.91 36.92 -36.93
C VAL A 515 24.43 36.10 -38.10
N ARG A 516 23.68 35.07 -38.51
CA ARG A 516 24.04 34.15 -39.59
C ARG A 516 22.91 34.02 -40.60
N ASP A 517 23.27 33.96 -41.88
CA ASP A 517 22.34 33.56 -42.93
C ASP A 517 22.21 32.05 -42.93
N MET A 518 20.99 31.55 -42.70
CA MET A 518 20.70 30.12 -42.78
C MET A 518 20.06 29.75 -44.13
N LEU A 519 19.71 30.73 -44.96
CA LEU A 519 18.90 30.48 -46.16
C LEU A 519 19.56 29.50 -47.13
N GLY A 520 20.81 29.76 -47.50
CA GLY A 520 21.54 28.91 -48.46
C GLY A 520 21.66 27.48 -47.97
N LEU A 521 22.15 27.31 -46.74
CA LEU A 521 22.32 26.01 -46.08
C LEU A 521 21.01 25.20 -46.03
N VAL A 522 19.92 25.84 -45.59
CA VAL A 522 18.62 25.17 -45.49
C VAL A 522 18.05 24.85 -46.87
N THR A 523 18.17 25.76 -47.84
CA THR A 523 17.65 25.54 -49.20
C THR A 523 18.38 24.41 -49.91
N ASP A 524 19.71 24.38 -49.82
CA ASP A 524 20.53 23.34 -50.44
C ASP A 524 20.28 21.98 -49.78
N ALA A 525 20.15 21.95 -48.44
CA ALA A 525 19.82 20.73 -47.71
C ALA A 525 18.42 20.20 -48.08
N LEU A 526 17.39 21.06 -48.11
CA LEU A 526 16.04 20.67 -48.51
C LEU A 526 15.98 20.18 -49.96
N LYS A 527 16.75 20.80 -50.86
CA LYS A 527 16.90 20.32 -52.24
C LYS A 527 17.53 18.93 -52.29
N GLY A 528 18.51 18.65 -51.43
CA GLY A 528 19.09 17.32 -51.26
C GLY A 528 18.08 16.26 -50.81
N GLU A 529 17.10 16.67 -49.99
CA GLU A 529 15.96 15.85 -49.55
C GLU A 529 14.83 15.75 -50.61
N GLY A 530 15.01 16.34 -51.80
CA GLY A 530 14.06 16.29 -52.91
C GLY A 530 13.09 17.49 -53.00
N TYR A 531 13.23 18.50 -52.14
CA TYR A 531 12.39 19.70 -52.14
C TYR A 531 13.09 20.87 -52.82
N ASP A 532 12.98 20.95 -54.15
CA ASP A 532 13.63 21.99 -54.96
C ASP A 532 12.74 23.24 -55.14
N SER A 533 13.07 24.30 -54.40
CA SER A 533 12.35 25.58 -54.41
C SER A 533 12.46 26.35 -55.74
N THR A 534 13.37 25.97 -56.63
CA THR A 534 13.50 26.58 -57.96
C THR A 534 12.47 26.05 -58.96
N THR A 535 11.87 24.89 -58.68
CA THR A 535 10.92 24.22 -59.58
C THR A 535 9.52 24.11 -58.99
N THR A 536 9.41 23.90 -57.68
CA THR A 536 8.13 23.67 -56.99
C THR A 536 7.99 24.53 -55.76
N GLY A 537 6.76 24.99 -55.49
CA GLY A 537 6.44 25.74 -54.29
C GLY A 537 5.99 24.82 -53.16
N PHE A 538 6.52 25.02 -51.96
CA PHE A 538 6.15 24.26 -50.76
C PHE A 538 6.33 25.12 -49.49
N LYS A 539 5.80 24.67 -48.37
CA LYS A 539 5.94 25.35 -47.07
C LYS A 539 6.56 24.42 -46.05
N VAL A 540 7.46 24.97 -45.25
CA VAL A 540 8.25 24.20 -44.29
C VAL A 540 8.16 24.83 -42.91
N ALA A 541 7.85 24.03 -41.90
CA ALA A 541 8.19 24.37 -40.52
C ALA A 541 9.63 23.93 -40.24
N LEU A 542 10.43 24.81 -39.66
CA LEU A 542 11.82 24.55 -39.29
C LEU A 542 11.97 24.59 -37.77
N GLU A 543 12.64 23.60 -37.19
CA GLU A 543 13.09 23.63 -35.81
C GLU A 543 14.60 23.82 -35.83
N VAL A 544 15.05 24.96 -35.31
CA VAL A 544 16.46 25.32 -35.20
C VAL A 544 16.87 25.15 -33.75
N VAL A 545 17.71 24.16 -33.49
CA VAL A 545 18.28 23.92 -32.17
C VAL A 545 19.68 24.51 -32.16
N THR A 546 19.98 25.33 -31.14
CA THR A 546 21.32 25.91 -30.96
C THR A 546 21.87 25.53 -29.60
N ASN A 547 23.11 25.09 -29.62
CA ASN A 547 23.86 24.67 -28.46
C ASN A 547 24.44 25.85 -27.64
N VAL A 548 23.56 26.76 -27.24
CA VAL A 548 23.85 27.90 -26.36
C VAL A 548 22.59 28.22 -25.54
N PRO A 549 22.69 29.04 -24.47
CA PRO A 549 21.54 29.39 -23.65
C PRO A 549 20.37 29.93 -24.46
N SER A 550 19.17 29.40 -24.17
CA SER A 550 17.93 29.70 -24.90
C SER A 550 17.59 31.19 -25.02
N LYS A 551 17.92 31.98 -24.01
CA LYS A 551 17.72 33.45 -23.95
C LYS A 551 18.56 34.22 -24.96
N ASP A 552 19.67 33.63 -25.41
CA ASP A 552 20.65 34.27 -26.28
C ASP A 552 20.33 34.04 -27.76
N VAL A 553 19.35 33.19 -28.07
CA VAL A 553 19.05 32.77 -29.44
C VAL A 553 17.69 33.24 -29.91
N PHE A 554 17.66 33.74 -31.14
CA PHE A 554 16.44 33.99 -31.88
C PHE A 554 16.65 33.76 -33.36
N VAL A 555 15.58 33.35 -34.04
CA VAL A 555 15.58 33.12 -35.48
C VAL A 555 14.57 34.06 -36.13
N TYR A 556 15.02 34.87 -37.06
CA TYR A 556 14.16 35.69 -37.90
C TYR A 556 13.73 34.89 -39.13
N GLY A 557 12.41 34.85 -39.35
CA GLY A 557 11.79 34.31 -40.55
C GLY A 557 11.11 35.42 -41.36
N GLY A 558 11.29 35.39 -42.67
CA GLY A 558 10.60 36.24 -43.63
C GLY A 558 10.59 35.62 -45.02
N ALA A 559 9.95 36.28 -45.98
CA ALA A 559 10.05 35.94 -47.39
C ALA A 559 9.88 37.17 -48.26
N LYS A 560 10.62 37.27 -49.36
CA LYS A 560 10.39 38.26 -50.40
C LYS A 560 9.57 37.62 -51.53
N ILE A 561 8.50 38.27 -51.98
CA ILE A 561 7.79 37.84 -53.18
C ILE A 561 8.59 38.31 -54.40
N THR A 562 8.86 37.42 -55.36
CA THR A 562 9.74 37.72 -56.49
C THR A 562 9.05 38.48 -57.63
N ALA A 563 7.72 38.62 -57.58
CA ALA A 563 6.96 39.41 -58.53
C ALA A 563 7.27 40.92 -58.40
N GLU A 564 7.29 41.60 -59.54
CA GLU A 564 7.61 43.02 -59.63
C GLU A 564 6.63 43.88 -58.80
N GLY A 565 7.17 44.83 -58.03
CA GLY A 565 6.38 45.74 -57.19
C GLY A 565 5.88 45.15 -55.85
N GLN A 566 6.24 43.92 -55.48
CA GLN A 566 5.82 43.30 -54.22
C GLN A 566 6.81 43.54 -53.06
N ASP A 567 6.27 43.61 -51.85
CA ASP A 567 7.00 43.88 -50.60
C ASP A 567 7.40 42.58 -49.86
N ARG A 568 8.20 42.71 -48.80
CA ARG A 568 8.65 41.58 -47.97
C ARG A 568 7.55 41.17 -46.99
N ILE A 569 7.32 39.86 -46.88
CA ILE A 569 6.50 39.25 -45.84
C ILE A 569 7.37 39.03 -44.61
N HIS A 570 6.96 39.56 -43.47
CA HIS A 570 7.52 39.23 -42.18
C HIS A 570 6.76 38.04 -41.58
N LEU A 571 7.45 36.92 -41.33
CA LEU A 571 6.85 35.77 -40.62
C LEU A 571 6.96 35.97 -39.11
N GLY A 572 8.09 36.49 -38.64
CA GLY A 572 8.32 36.79 -37.24
C GLY A 572 9.78 36.77 -36.84
N THR A 573 10.05 37.22 -35.62
CA THR A 573 11.28 36.90 -34.89
C THR A 573 10.91 35.92 -33.80
N PHE A 574 11.38 34.69 -33.94
CA PHE A 574 11.07 33.58 -33.06
C PHE A 574 12.17 33.43 -32.01
N LYS A 575 11.79 33.25 -30.76
CA LYS A 575 12.69 32.97 -29.64
C LYS A 575 12.44 31.57 -29.14
N THR A 576 13.35 31.04 -28.33
CA THR A 576 13.11 29.76 -27.68
C THR A 576 11.79 29.83 -26.93
N ASN A 577 10.92 28.82 -27.13
CA ASN A 577 9.72 28.70 -26.33
C ASN A 577 10.16 28.46 -24.89
N VAL A 578 10.07 29.49 -24.06
CA VAL A 578 10.27 29.38 -22.62
C VAL A 578 9.00 28.71 -22.10
N ASN A 579 9.01 27.38 -22.01
CA ASN A 579 8.00 26.63 -21.25
C ASN A 579 8.38 26.62 -19.77
#